data_AF-A0A7K4MU39-F1
#
_entry.id   AF-A0A7K4MU39-F1
#
_cell.length_a   1.000
_cell.length_b   1.000
_cell.length_c   1.000
_cell.angle_alpha   90.00
_cell.angle_beta   90.00
_cell.angle_gamma   90.00
#
_symmetry.space_group_name_H-M   'P 1'
#
loop_
_entity.id
_entity.type
_entity.pdbx_description
1 polymer ?
#
loop_
_entity_poly.entity_id
_entity_poly.type
_entity_poly.pdbx_seq_one_letter_code
_entity_poly.pdbx_strand_id
1 'polypeptide(L)'
;MAKTIYDVKTVVLRKNIDEKEAMNIVEEKKTKPFKSLLLRPKNEDIHVHSLKLYYECILMVSGKYIADYYRKATYSISVDSNVNEIVLGDGIFPVRSKSGFTKAFGGKRGKNKVDLKLEEHVFVEEEDELIFDHHGNELKFPFKINSKTIENYPKRLLEKNEPNVKKPELTYAAAISKLQFQLKKPIEADVRNINDEFVLRDITEVYVPIFEARLIGPKKKVGIIRIDAVRKKIL
;
A
#
# COMPACT_ATOMS: atom_id res chain seq x y z
N MET A 1 6.62 -29.86 1.77
CA MET A 1 6.30 -28.47 2.17
C MET A 1 4.78 -28.38 2.28
N ALA A 2 4.25 -28.05 3.46
CA ALA A 2 2.81 -27.91 3.64
C ALA A 2 2.32 -26.73 2.78
N LYS A 3 1.31 -26.98 1.94
CA LYS A 3 0.66 -25.92 1.15
C LYS A 3 -0.16 -25.11 2.13
N THR A 4 0.33 -23.95 2.55
CA THR A 4 -0.46 -23.02 3.36
C THR A 4 -1.67 -22.59 2.53
N ILE A 5 -2.86 -23.05 2.92
CA ILE A 5 -4.11 -22.70 2.24
C ILE A 5 -4.56 -21.38 2.86
N TYR A 6 -4.33 -20.28 2.15
CA TYR A 6 -4.92 -19.00 2.50
C TYR A 6 -6.39 -19.00 2.10
N ASP A 7 -7.26 -18.42 2.94
CA ASP A 7 -8.61 -18.09 2.50
C ASP A 7 -8.54 -16.83 1.64
N VAL A 8 -8.95 -16.94 0.38
CA VAL A 8 -8.81 -15.88 -0.62
C VAL A 8 -10.18 -15.48 -1.12
N LYS A 9 -10.52 -14.22 -0.89
CA LYS A 9 -11.75 -13.62 -1.38
C LYS A 9 -11.58 -13.22 -2.84
N THR A 10 -12.47 -13.71 -3.70
CA THR A 10 -12.48 -13.34 -5.12
C THR A 10 -13.59 -12.33 -5.39
N VAL A 11 -13.22 -11.19 -5.97
CA VAL A 11 -14.14 -10.14 -6.42
C VAL A 11 -13.89 -9.89 -7.90
N VAL A 12 -14.95 -9.68 -8.68
CA VAL A 12 -14.84 -9.22 -10.07
C VAL A 12 -15.64 -7.94 -10.20
N LEU A 13 -15.03 -6.90 -10.74
CA LEU A 13 -15.72 -5.63 -11.00
C LEU A 13 -16.63 -5.77 -12.23
N ARG A 14 -17.82 -5.18 -12.12
CA ARG A 14 -18.78 -5.11 -13.23
C ARG A 14 -18.28 -4.13 -14.29
N LYS A 15 -18.29 -4.56 -15.55
CA LYS A 15 -18.00 -3.67 -16.68
C LYS A 15 -19.15 -2.68 -16.91
N ASN A 16 -18.81 -1.45 -17.24
CA ASN A 16 -19.73 -0.36 -17.57
C ASN A 16 -19.80 -0.06 -19.08
N ILE A 17 -19.01 -0.78 -19.89
CA ILE A 17 -19.04 -0.72 -21.35
C ILE A 17 -19.14 -2.13 -21.92
N ASP A 18 -19.80 -2.25 -23.06
CA ASP A 18 -19.82 -3.46 -23.87
C ASP A 18 -18.71 -3.43 -24.94
N GLU A 19 -18.65 -4.51 -25.73
CA GLU A 19 -17.65 -4.66 -26.78
C GLU A 19 -17.84 -3.63 -27.91
N LYS A 20 -19.08 -3.24 -28.21
CA LYS A 20 -19.39 -2.26 -29.26
C LYS A 20 -18.91 -0.87 -28.86
N GLU A 21 -19.19 -0.46 -27.62
CA GLU A 21 -18.71 0.80 -27.06
C GLU A 21 -17.19 0.81 -26.96
N ALA A 22 -16.57 -0.29 -26.51
CA ALA A 22 -15.12 -0.43 -26.50
C ALA A 22 -14.51 -0.31 -27.90
N MET A 23 -15.10 -0.97 -28.90
CA MET A 23 -14.66 -0.88 -30.30
C MET A 23 -14.74 0.55 -30.83
N ASN A 24 -15.82 1.28 -30.53
CA ASN A 24 -15.95 2.69 -30.92
C ASN A 24 -14.84 3.56 -30.31
N ILE A 25 -14.53 3.38 -29.02
CA ILE A 25 -13.42 4.09 -28.36
C ILE A 25 -12.09 3.77 -29.05
N VAL A 26 -11.86 2.50 -29.42
CA VAL A 26 -10.66 2.08 -30.13
C VAL A 26 -10.59 2.77 -31.50
N GLU A 27 -11.64 2.72 -32.30
CA GLU A 27 -11.69 3.32 -33.64
C GLU A 27 -11.45 4.85 -33.62
N GLU A 28 -11.98 5.54 -32.61
CA GLU A 28 -11.71 6.97 -32.43
C GLU A 28 -10.25 7.29 -32.07
N LYS A 29 -9.60 6.38 -31.33
CA LYS A 29 -8.28 6.64 -30.72
C LYS A 29 -7.14 5.83 -31.35
N LYS A 30 -7.41 4.94 -32.32
CA LYS A 30 -6.44 3.99 -32.90
C LYS A 30 -5.23 4.65 -33.55
N THR A 31 -5.31 5.93 -33.95
CA THR A 31 -4.15 6.68 -34.43
C THR A 31 -3.13 7.00 -33.35
N LYS A 32 -3.54 7.11 -32.07
CA LYS A 32 -2.68 7.60 -30.98
C LYS A 32 -1.37 6.82 -30.82
N PRO A 33 -1.36 5.47 -30.79
CA PRO A 33 -0.13 4.71 -30.56
C PRO A 33 0.91 4.84 -31.68
N PHE A 34 0.50 5.35 -32.84
CA PHE A 34 1.36 5.45 -34.03
C PHE A 34 1.75 6.89 -34.37
N LYS A 35 1.34 7.87 -33.54
CA LYS A 35 1.77 9.26 -33.73
C LYS A 35 3.25 9.41 -33.39
N SER A 36 3.98 10.08 -34.25
CA SER A 36 5.33 10.59 -33.96
C SER A 36 5.35 12.11 -34.09
N LEU A 37 6.47 12.75 -33.71
CA LEU A 37 6.65 14.20 -33.79
C LEU A 37 6.38 14.78 -35.20
N LEU A 38 6.58 13.99 -36.26
CA LEU A 38 6.50 14.46 -37.65
C LEU A 38 5.43 13.73 -38.50
N LEU A 39 4.89 12.61 -38.00
CA LEU A 39 3.94 11.80 -38.76
C LEU A 39 2.72 11.46 -37.92
N ARG A 40 1.55 11.78 -38.47
CA ARG A 40 0.26 11.37 -37.94
C ARG A 40 -0.44 10.50 -38.98
N PRO A 41 -0.43 9.17 -38.82
CA PRO A 41 -1.12 8.27 -39.75
C PRO A 41 -2.62 8.56 -39.79
N LYS A 42 -3.24 8.29 -40.95
CA LYS A 42 -4.70 8.38 -41.09
C LYS A 42 -5.35 7.20 -40.39
N ASN A 43 -6.66 7.34 -40.12
CA ASN A 43 -7.42 6.27 -39.48
C ASN A 43 -7.52 5.03 -40.37
N GLU A 44 -7.58 5.22 -41.69
CA GLU A 44 -7.61 4.16 -42.71
C GLU A 44 -6.33 3.32 -42.72
N ASP A 45 -5.18 3.90 -42.34
CA ASP A 45 -3.88 3.21 -42.33
C ASP A 45 -3.72 2.24 -41.15
N ILE A 46 -4.71 2.20 -40.25
CA ILE A 46 -4.64 1.46 -38.99
C ILE A 46 -5.83 0.53 -38.89
N HIS A 47 -5.51 -0.76 -38.80
CA HIS A 47 -6.48 -1.82 -38.66
C HIS A 47 -6.51 -2.33 -37.22
N VAL A 48 -7.71 -2.52 -36.66
CA VAL A 48 -7.91 -3.21 -35.39
C VAL A 48 -7.87 -4.71 -35.68
N HIS A 49 -6.78 -5.36 -35.30
CA HIS A 49 -6.58 -6.79 -35.52
C HIS A 49 -7.42 -7.66 -34.58
N SER A 50 -7.57 -7.22 -33.33
CA SER A 50 -8.39 -7.92 -32.34
C SER A 50 -8.78 -7.00 -31.20
N LEU A 51 -9.94 -7.25 -30.62
CA LEU A 51 -10.39 -6.68 -29.34
C LEU A 51 -10.70 -7.84 -28.40
N LYS A 52 -10.03 -7.92 -27.25
CA LYS A 52 -10.22 -8.99 -26.27
C LYS A 52 -10.52 -8.41 -24.90
N LEU A 53 -11.42 -9.06 -24.15
CA LEU A 53 -11.69 -8.74 -22.76
C LEU A 53 -10.81 -9.61 -21.86
N TYR A 54 -9.95 -8.97 -21.08
CA TYR A 54 -9.15 -9.60 -20.03
C TYR A 54 -9.70 -9.25 -18.66
N TYR A 55 -9.48 -10.14 -17.70
CA TYR A 55 -9.74 -9.91 -16.29
C TYR A 55 -8.41 -9.88 -15.56
N GLU A 56 -7.98 -8.69 -15.15
CA GLU A 56 -6.67 -8.49 -14.55
C GLU A 56 -6.78 -8.37 -13.04
N CYS A 57 -6.03 -9.20 -12.32
CA CYS A 57 -6.06 -9.22 -10.86
C CYS A 57 -5.36 -8.01 -10.27
N ILE A 58 -6.00 -7.37 -9.30
CA ILE A 58 -5.40 -6.52 -8.29
C ILE A 58 -5.40 -7.33 -7.00
N LEU A 59 -4.21 -7.56 -6.44
CA LEU A 59 -4.06 -8.30 -5.18
C LEU A 59 -4.07 -7.32 -4.01
N MET A 60 -4.96 -7.54 -3.05
CA MET A 60 -5.06 -6.77 -1.81
C MET A 60 -4.75 -7.69 -0.62
N VAL A 61 -3.86 -7.25 0.26
CA VAL A 61 -3.53 -7.96 1.50
C VAL A 61 -3.63 -6.98 2.66
N SER A 62 -4.35 -7.36 3.71
CA SER A 62 -4.51 -6.56 4.92
C SER A 62 -4.18 -7.37 6.16
N GLY A 63 -3.73 -6.68 7.19
CA GLY A 63 -3.22 -7.33 8.38
C GLY A 63 -2.87 -6.31 9.45
N LYS A 64 -2.54 -6.83 10.62
CA LYS A 64 -2.02 -6.01 11.72
C LYS A 64 -0.75 -6.58 12.30
N TYR A 65 0.08 -5.70 12.82
CA TYR A 65 1.25 -6.02 13.61
C TYR A 65 1.03 -5.51 15.03
N ILE A 66 1.24 -6.38 15.99
CA ILE A 66 1.15 -6.07 17.42
C ILE A 66 2.52 -6.30 18.03
N ALA A 67 2.98 -5.35 18.84
CA ALA A 67 4.18 -5.50 19.64
C ALA A 67 3.95 -4.98 21.05
N ASP A 68 4.27 -5.82 22.03
CA ASP A 68 4.24 -5.53 23.45
C ASP A 68 5.68 -5.68 23.99
N TYR A 69 6.25 -4.60 24.54
CA TYR A 69 7.62 -4.61 25.04
C TYR A 69 7.87 -3.53 26.09
N TYR A 70 8.95 -3.68 26.85
CA TYR A 70 9.47 -2.61 27.71
C TYR A 70 10.62 -1.88 27.02
N ARG A 71 10.64 -0.55 27.06
CA ARG A 71 11.77 0.28 26.61
C ARG A 71 12.27 1.20 27.70
N LYS A 72 13.57 1.50 27.72
CA LYS A 72 14.10 2.56 28.58
C LYS A 72 13.68 3.93 28.03
N ALA A 73 13.22 4.81 28.90
CA ALA A 73 12.92 6.20 28.57
C ALA A 73 13.59 7.14 29.57
N THR A 74 13.88 8.36 29.12
CA THR A 74 14.38 9.44 29.99
C THR A 74 13.47 10.64 29.87
N TYR A 75 12.81 11.00 30.97
CA TYR A 75 11.96 12.18 31.06
C TYR A 75 12.69 13.29 31.80
N SER A 76 12.76 14.49 31.21
CA SER A 76 13.33 15.65 31.88
C SER A 76 12.26 16.55 32.48
N ILE A 77 12.25 16.71 33.80
CA ILE A 77 11.38 17.65 34.51
C ILE A 77 12.13 18.95 34.76
N SER A 78 11.47 20.09 34.57
CA SER A 78 12.02 21.41 34.92
C SER A 78 11.58 21.83 36.32
N VAL A 79 12.53 22.07 37.21
CA VAL A 79 12.31 22.46 38.60
C VAL A 79 12.92 23.83 38.90
N ASP A 80 12.52 24.44 40.01
CA ASP A 80 13.05 25.74 40.41
C ASP A 80 14.54 25.69 40.68
N SER A 81 15.19 26.84 40.52
CA SER A 81 16.65 26.95 40.56
C SER A 81 17.29 26.63 41.92
N ASN A 82 16.50 26.62 43.00
CA ASN A 82 16.89 26.28 44.36
C ASN A 82 16.61 24.81 44.73
N VAL A 83 16.05 24.02 43.81
CA VAL A 83 15.89 22.58 43.98
C VAL A 83 17.20 21.89 43.58
N ASN A 84 17.71 20.99 44.44
CA ASN A 84 18.96 20.26 44.22
C ASN A 84 18.74 18.80 43.81
N GLU A 85 17.67 18.18 44.29
CA GLU A 85 17.30 16.80 44.00
C GLU A 85 15.79 16.62 44.08
N ILE A 86 15.29 15.59 43.39
CA ILE A 86 13.90 15.12 43.50
C ILE A 86 13.94 13.72 44.09
N VAL A 87 13.12 13.47 45.12
CA VAL A 87 12.88 12.13 45.65
C VAL A 87 11.55 11.63 45.10
N LEU A 88 11.55 10.46 44.48
CA LEU A 88 10.36 9.81 43.92
C LEU A 88 10.37 8.33 44.28
N GLY A 89 9.43 7.91 45.14
CA GLY A 89 9.52 6.59 45.80
C GLY A 89 10.82 6.49 46.61
N ASP A 90 11.56 5.41 46.42
CA ASP A 90 12.87 5.19 47.05
C ASP A 90 14.05 5.74 46.22
N GLY A 91 13.78 6.39 45.08
CA GLY A 91 14.81 6.92 44.19
C GLY A 91 15.13 8.39 44.45
N ILE A 92 16.42 8.75 44.36
CA ILE A 92 16.92 10.13 44.44
C ILE A 92 17.48 10.54 43.07
N PHE A 93 16.95 11.63 42.51
CA PHE A 93 17.28 12.11 41.17
C PHE A 93 17.89 13.52 41.24
N PRO A 94 19.20 13.68 41.00
CA PRO A 94 19.88 14.96 41.14
C PRO A 94 19.60 15.90 39.96
N VAL A 95 19.65 17.21 40.19
CA VAL A 95 19.58 18.19 39.09
C VAL A 95 20.80 18.11 38.19
N ARG A 96 20.59 18.21 36.87
CA ARG A 96 21.64 18.57 35.92
C ARG A 96 22.05 20.01 36.19
N SER A 97 23.09 20.21 37.00
CA SER A 97 23.67 21.54 37.20
C SER A 97 24.13 22.10 35.86
N LYS A 98 23.58 23.24 35.42
CA LYS A 98 24.24 24.03 34.36
C LYS A 98 25.65 24.38 34.86
N SER A 99 26.66 24.05 34.07
CA SER A 99 28.08 24.30 34.37
C SER A 99 28.29 25.70 34.95
N GLY A 100 29.12 25.81 35.98
CA GLY A 100 29.22 26.94 36.93
C GLY A 100 29.59 28.32 36.40
N PHE A 101 29.56 28.57 35.10
CA PHE A 101 29.93 29.86 34.49
C PHE A 101 28.76 30.84 34.30
N THR A 102 27.51 30.42 34.45
CA THR A 102 26.32 31.32 34.35
C THR A 102 25.74 31.74 35.69
N LYS A 103 26.33 31.30 36.82
CA LYS A 103 25.88 31.69 38.17
C LYS A 103 26.30 33.12 38.56
N ALA A 104 27.18 33.77 37.80
CA ALA A 104 27.84 35.02 38.17
C ALA A 104 27.21 36.31 37.63
N PHE A 105 26.23 36.25 36.71
CA PHE A 105 25.60 37.46 36.16
C PHE A 105 24.13 37.51 36.53
N GLY A 106 23.78 38.50 37.35
CA GLY A 106 22.46 38.72 37.94
C GLY A 106 21.35 38.90 36.89
N GLY A 107 20.50 37.88 36.79
CA GLY A 107 19.27 37.90 36.00
C GLY A 107 18.53 36.58 36.26
N LYS A 108 17.20 36.64 36.45
CA LYS A 108 16.29 35.54 36.83
C LYS A 108 16.87 34.15 36.58
N ARG A 109 17.23 33.43 37.66
CA ARG A 109 17.76 32.06 37.58
C ARG A 109 16.79 31.19 36.77
N GLY A 110 17.25 30.67 35.63
CA GLY A 110 16.45 29.73 34.84
C GLY A 110 16.19 28.43 35.59
N LYS A 111 15.13 27.71 35.21
CA LYS A 111 14.79 26.41 35.82
C LYS A 111 15.93 25.39 35.69
N ASN A 112 16.14 24.61 36.74
CA ASN A 112 16.98 23.41 36.74
C ASN A 112 16.24 22.29 35.99
N LYS A 113 16.98 21.28 35.49
CA LYS A 113 16.39 20.09 34.88
C LYS A 113 16.84 18.85 35.63
N VAL A 114 15.92 17.91 35.85
CA VAL A 114 16.18 16.59 36.43
C VAL A 114 15.79 15.55 35.41
N ASP A 115 16.62 14.53 35.22
CA ASP A 115 16.27 13.38 34.40
C ASP A 115 15.76 12.24 35.26
N LEU A 116 14.65 11.68 34.83
CA LEU A 116 14.10 10.45 35.36
C LEU A 116 14.34 9.36 34.34
N LYS A 117 15.24 8.43 34.65
CA LYS A 117 15.42 7.19 33.88
C LYS A 117 14.39 6.19 34.37
N LEU A 118 13.55 5.71 33.46
CA LEU A 118 12.50 4.75 33.76
C LEU A 118 12.33 3.77 32.62
N GLU A 119 11.48 2.78 32.82
CA GLU A 119 11.04 1.88 31.76
C GLU A 119 9.57 2.13 31.45
N GLU A 120 9.25 2.19 30.16
CA GLU A 120 7.89 2.24 29.65
C GLU A 120 7.48 0.87 29.20
N HIS A 121 6.25 0.46 29.56
CA HIS A 121 5.58 -0.66 28.93
C HIS A 121 4.83 -0.13 27.71
N VAL A 122 5.31 -0.50 26.52
CA VAL A 122 4.83 -0.01 25.24
C VAL A 122 4.00 -1.09 24.55
N PHE A 123 2.80 -0.70 24.11
CA PHE A 123 1.95 -1.49 23.25
C PHE A 123 1.80 -0.75 21.91
N VAL A 124 2.18 -1.41 20.83
CA VAL A 124 2.08 -0.91 19.45
C VAL A 124 1.11 -1.81 18.69
N GLU A 125 0.09 -1.23 18.08
CA GLU A 125 -0.79 -1.93 17.14
C GLU A 125 -0.87 -1.10 15.86
N GLU A 126 -0.37 -1.66 14.76
CA GLU A 126 -0.40 -1.03 13.44
C GLU A 126 -1.19 -1.92 12.48
N GLU A 127 -2.13 -1.33 11.77
CA GLU A 127 -2.94 -2.01 10.77
C GLU A 127 -2.82 -1.26 9.44
N ASP A 128 -2.67 -2.01 8.36
CA ASP A 128 -2.61 -1.45 7.02
C ASP A 128 -3.01 -2.47 5.96
N GLU A 129 -3.18 -1.97 4.74
CA GLU A 129 -3.48 -2.73 3.53
C GLU A 129 -2.49 -2.38 2.43
N LEU A 130 -1.95 -3.40 1.77
CA LEU A 130 -1.15 -3.26 0.56
C LEU A 130 -1.88 -3.78 -0.66
N ILE A 131 -1.72 -3.06 -1.76
CA ILE A 131 -2.48 -3.25 -3.00
C ILE A 131 -1.52 -3.28 -4.17
N PHE A 132 -1.57 -4.36 -4.95
CA PHE A 132 -0.66 -4.63 -6.05
C PHE A 132 -1.41 -4.83 -7.36
N ASP A 133 -0.88 -4.32 -8.48
CA ASP A 133 -1.34 -4.74 -9.81
C ASP A 133 -1.00 -6.22 -10.07
N HIS A 134 -1.44 -6.72 -11.23
CA HIS A 134 -1.18 -8.10 -11.62
C HIS A 134 0.32 -8.42 -11.81
N HIS A 135 1.17 -7.41 -11.97
CA HIS A 135 2.63 -7.54 -12.07
C HIS A 135 3.35 -7.43 -10.71
N GLY A 136 2.63 -7.13 -9.63
CA GLY A 136 3.20 -6.97 -8.29
C GLY A 136 3.67 -5.56 -7.95
N ASN A 137 3.35 -4.55 -8.76
CA ASN A 137 3.64 -3.15 -8.42
C ASN A 137 2.57 -2.57 -7.50
N GLU A 138 3.00 -1.81 -6.51
CA GLU A 138 2.08 -1.15 -5.58
C GLU A 138 1.28 -0.03 -6.26
N LEU A 139 0.00 0.08 -5.92
CA LEU A 139 -0.89 1.10 -6.47
C LEU A 139 -1.91 1.60 -5.45
N LYS A 140 -2.48 2.78 -5.73
CA LYS A 140 -3.66 3.26 -5.02
C LYS A 140 -4.91 2.69 -5.66
N PHE A 141 -5.72 1.98 -4.88
CA PHE A 141 -6.92 1.33 -5.40
C PHE A 141 -7.94 2.36 -5.92
N PRO A 142 -8.25 2.35 -7.23
CA PRO A 142 -9.02 3.44 -7.82
C PRO A 142 -10.52 3.13 -7.95
N PHE A 143 -10.99 2.00 -7.41
CA PHE A 143 -12.36 1.53 -7.59
C PHE A 143 -13.17 1.59 -6.30
N LYS A 144 -14.50 1.60 -6.42
CA LYS A 144 -15.41 1.41 -5.30
C LYS A 144 -15.89 -0.04 -5.30
N ILE A 145 -15.77 -0.75 -4.19
CA ILE A 145 -16.28 -2.12 -4.03
C ILE A 145 -17.60 -2.07 -3.24
N ASN A 146 -18.70 -2.40 -3.91
CA ASN A 146 -20.01 -2.61 -3.29
C ASN A 146 -20.88 -3.51 -4.17
N SER A 147 -22.06 -3.90 -3.69
CA SER A 147 -22.97 -4.82 -4.39
C SER A 147 -23.40 -4.35 -5.80
N LYS A 148 -23.33 -3.05 -6.10
CA LYS A 148 -23.67 -2.51 -7.43
C LYS A 148 -22.49 -2.54 -8.41
N THR A 149 -21.27 -2.54 -7.90
CA THR A 149 -20.04 -2.46 -8.71
C THR A 149 -19.35 -3.80 -8.92
N ILE A 150 -19.84 -4.87 -8.26
CA ILE A 150 -19.28 -6.22 -8.38
C ILE A 150 -20.22 -7.17 -9.11
N GLU A 151 -19.65 -8.26 -9.60
CA GLU A 151 -20.36 -9.39 -10.17
C GLU A 151 -20.87 -10.34 -9.08
N ASN A 152 -22.05 -10.91 -9.29
CA ASN A 152 -22.68 -11.81 -8.29
C ASN A 152 -22.02 -13.19 -8.20
N TYR A 153 -21.43 -13.67 -9.31
CA TYR A 153 -20.83 -15.00 -9.41
C TYR A 153 -19.40 -14.92 -9.97
N PRO A 154 -18.46 -14.32 -9.23
CA PRO A 154 -17.12 -14.00 -9.75
C PRO A 154 -16.34 -15.24 -10.18
N LYS A 155 -16.36 -16.32 -9.39
CA LYS A 155 -15.63 -17.57 -9.71
C LYS A 155 -16.11 -18.19 -11.03
N ARG A 156 -17.43 -18.33 -11.20
CA ARG A 156 -18.05 -18.86 -12.44
C ARG A 156 -17.73 -17.99 -13.66
N LEU A 157 -17.71 -16.67 -13.49
CA LEU A 157 -17.36 -15.74 -14.57
C LEU A 157 -15.89 -15.91 -14.99
N LEU A 158 -14.96 -16.03 -14.03
CA LEU A 158 -13.54 -16.21 -14.29
C LEU A 158 -13.26 -17.58 -14.93
N GLU A 159 -13.89 -18.65 -14.45
CA GLU A 159 -13.77 -19.99 -15.05
C GLU A 159 -14.20 -20.01 -16.51
N LYS A 160 -15.30 -19.32 -16.85
CA LYS A 160 -15.76 -19.20 -18.24
C LYS A 160 -14.78 -18.45 -19.14
N ASN A 161 -13.96 -17.58 -18.56
CA ASN A 161 -13.02 -16.71 -19.28
C ASN A 161 -11.55 -17.07 -19.01
N GLU A 162 -11.28 -18.29 -18.51
CA GLU A 162 -9.96 -18.71 -17.99
C GLU A 162 -8.76 -18.29 -18.87
N PRO A 163 -8.80 -18.44 -20.22
CA PRO A 163 -7.68 -18.05 -21.08
C PRO A 163 -7.34 -16.55 -21.06
N ASN A 164 -8.29 -15.72 -20.61
CA ASN A 164 -8.17 -14.26 -20.53
C ASN A 164 -8.11 -13.75 -19.08
N VAL A 165 -7.93 -14.63 -18.09
CA VAL A 165 -7.76 -14.24 -16.69
C VAL A 165 -6.27 -14.08 -16.39
N LYS A 166 -5.84 -12.85 -16.09
CA LYS A 166 -4.47 -12.55 -15.65
C LYS A 166 -4.41 -12.60 -14.12
N LYS A 167 -3.95 -13.74 -13.60
CA LYS A 167 -3.69 -13.98 -12.17
C LYS A 167 -2.52 -13.11 -11.67
N PRO A 168 -2.41 -12.87 -10.35
CA PRO A 168 -1.29 -12.10 -9.82
C PRO A 168 0.04 -12.85 -10.04
N GLU A 169 1.04 -12.14 -10.54
CA GLU A 169 2.42 -12.64 -10.66
C GLU A 169 3.11 -12.69 -9.29
N LEU A 170 2.74 -11.78 -8.38
CA LEU A 170 3.21 -11.76 -7.00
C LEU A 170 2.53 -12.87 -6.17
N THR A 171 3.34 -13.70 -5.51
CA THR A 171 2.81 -14.74 -4.61
C THR A 171 2.21 -14.13 -3.35
N TYR A 172 1.20 -14.79 -2.77
CA TYR A 172 0.59 -14.35 -1.51
C TYR A 172 1.60 -14.24 -0.37
N ALA A 173 2.53 -15.20 -0.26
CA ALA A 173 3.57 -15.16 0.76
C ALA A 173 4.48 -13.93 0.61
N ALA A 174 4.81 -13.52 -0.63
CA ALA A 174 5.60 -12.33 -0.89
C ALA A 174 4.81 -11.04 -0.58
N ALA A 175 3.52 -10.98 -0.91
CA ALA A 175 2.64 -9.87 -0.56
C ALA A 175 2.50 -9.72 0.97
N ILE A 176 2.28 -10.82 1.69
CA ILE A 176 2.24 -10.85 3.16
C ILE A 176 3.56 -10.38 3.77
N SER A 177 4.69 -10.86 3.23
CA SER A 177 6.02 -10.46 3.73
C SER A 177 6.27 -8.96 3.55
N LYS A 178 5.83 -8.38 2.43
CA LYS A 178 5.88 -6.93 2.20
C LYS A 178 5.02 -6.16 3.21
N LEU A 179 3.80 -6.61 3.46
CA LEU A 179 2.92 -5.99 4.46
C LEU A 179 3.51 -6.08 5.87
N GLN A 180 4.02 -7.25 6.25
CA GLN A 180 4.66 -7.45 7.55
C GLN A 180 5.86 -6.52 7.72
N PHE A 181 6.69 -6.37 6.69
CA PHE A 181 7.82 -5.45 6.72
C PHE A 181 7.39 -3.98 6.88
N GLN A 182 6.32 -3.56 6.20
CA GLN A 182 5.77 -2.21 6.31
C GLN A 182 5.21 -1.91 7.71
N LEU A 183 4.50 -2.88 8.29
CA LEU A 183 3.88 -2.72 9.61
C LEU A 183 4.89 -2.81 10.76
N LYS A 184 5.97 -3.58 10.58
CA LYS A 184 7.02 -3.73 11.59
C LYS A 184 7.86 -2.46 11.67
N LYS A 185 7.47 -1.54 12.55
CA LYS A 185 8.28 -0.35 12.87
C LYS A 185 9.63 -0.74 13.49
N PRO A 186 10.70 0.03 13.25
CA PRO A 186 11.98 -0.19 13.93
C PRO A 186 11.77 -0.09 15.43
N ILE A 187 12.12 -1.16 16.15
CA ILE A 187 12.11 -1.16 17.60
C ILE A 187 13.36 -0.42 18.07
N GLU A 188 13.21 0.44 19.09
CA GLU A 188 14.34 1.18 19.68
C GLU A 188 15.40 0.24 20.25
N ALA A 189 16.64 0.72 20.36
CA ALA A 189 17.69 0.00 21.10
C ALA A 189 17.32 -0.10 22.59
N ASP A 190 17.83 -1.12 23.29
CA ASP A 190 17.60 -1.36 24.73
C ASP A 190 16.13 -1.66 25.12
N VAL A 191 15.46 -2.51 24.35
CA VAL A 191 14.15 -3.09 24.70
C VAL A 191 14.28 -4.46 25.36
N ARG A 192 13.33 -4.80 26.25
CA ARG A 192 13.23 -6.13 26.89
C ARG A 192 11.80 -6.69 26.80
N ASN A 193 11.69 -8.01 26.94
CA ASN A 193 10.43 -8.77 26.91
C ASN A 193 9.58 -8.48 25.66
N ILE A 194 10.21 -8.48 24.48
CA ILE A 194 9.48 -8.26 23.22
C ILE A 194 8.58 -9.46 22.95
N ASN A 195 7.29 -9.19 22.84
CA ASN A 195 6.31 -10.11 22.30
C ASN A 195 5.68 -9.45 21.07
N ASP A 196 6.07 -9.90 19.87
CA ASP A 196 5.53 -9.40 18.61
C ASP A 196 4.77 -10.47 17.83
N GLU A 197 3.68 -10.06 17.20
CA GLU A 197 2.90 -10.93 16.33
C GLU A 197 2.40 -10.20 15.09
N PHE A 198 2.31 -10.94 13.99
CA PHE A 198 1.64 -10.50 12.78
C PHE A 198 0.37 -11.32 12.59
N VAL A 199 -0.76 -10.63 12.41
CA VAL A 199 -2.06 -11.24 12.17
C VAL A 199 -2.55 -10.85 10.78
N LEU A 200 -2.58 -11.83 9.88
CA LEU A 200 -3.21 -11.68 8.56
C LEU A 200 -4.72 -11.52 8.75
N ARG A 201 -5.32 -10.49 8.15
CA ARG A 201 -6.76 -10.28 8.17
C ARG A 201 -7.42 -10.85 6.93
N ASP A 202 -7.08 -10.31 5.76
CA ASP A 202 -7.70 -10.70 4.50
C ASP A 202 -6.68 -10.77 3.35
N ILE A 203 -6.97 -11.67 2.41
CA ILE A 203 -6.41 -11.64 1.06
C ILE A 203 -7.58 -11.55 0.08
N THR A 204 -7.58 -10.49 -0.74
CA THR A 204 -8.61 -10.28 -1.76
C THR A 204 -7.98 -10.18 -3.15
N GLU A 205 -8.45 -11.01 -4.07
CA GLU A 205 -8.19 -10.84 -5.51
C GLU A 205 -9.35 -10.06 -6.13
N VAL A 206 -9.06 -8.86 -6.63
CA VAL A 206 -10.03 -8.01 -7.34
C VAL A 206 -9.72 -8.02 -8.83
N TYR A 207 -10.56 -8.68 -9.62
CA TYR A 207 -10.41 -8.75 -11.06
C TYR A 207 -11.09 -7.58 -11.76
N VAL A 208 -10.31 -6.83 -12.52
CA VAL A 208 -10.75 -5.66 -13.28
C VAL A 208 -10.93 -6.05 -14.76
N PRO A 209 -12.11 -5.83 -15.36
CA PRO A 209 -12.32 -6.04 -16.78
C PRO A 209 -11.59 -4.97 -17.61
N ILE A 210 -10.63 -5.40 -18.43
CA ILE A 210 -9.84 -4.54 -19.33
C ILE A 210 -10.04 -5.02 -20.76
N PHE A 211 -10.51 -4.13 -21.64
CA PHE A 211 -10.48 -4.38 -23.07
C PHE A 211 -9.09 -4.06 -23.62
N GLU A 212 -8.48 -5.00 -24.33
CA GLU A 212 -7.20 -4.83 -25.00
C GLU A 212 -7.38 -4.98 -26.51
N ALA A 213 -7.08 -3.91 -27.22
CA ALA A 213 -7.12 -3.85 -28.66
C ALA A 213 -5.71 -3.94 -29.23
N ARG A 214 -5.49 -4.90 -30.12
CA ARG A 214 -4.26 -5.01 -30.91
C ARG A 214 -4.47 -4.31 -32.25
N LEU A 215 -3.61 -3.36 -32.55
CA LEU A 215 -3.66 -2.54 -33.75
C LEU A 215 -2.47 -2.87 -34.65
N ILE A 216 -2.70 -2.85 -35.97
CA ILE A 216 -1.66 -2.95 -36.98
C ILE A 216 -1.67 -1.64 -37.75
N GLY A 217 -0.59 -0.88 -37.61
CA GLY A 217 -0.38 0.41 -38.28
C GLY A 217 0.64 0.33 -39.41
N PRO A 218 1.08 1.48 -39.93
CA PRO A 218 2.05 1.57 -41.02
C PRO A 218 3.33 0.78 -40.74
N LYS A 219 3.92 0.19 -41.80
CA LYS A 219 5.10 -0.67 -41.71
C LYS A 219 4.91 -1.89 -40.79
N LYS A 220 3.67 -2.40 -40.68
CA LYS A 220 3.28 -3.54 -39.82
C LYS A 220 3.61 -3.34 -38.34
N LYS A 221 3.74 -2.09 -37.88
CA LYS A 221 3.96 -1.81 -36.46
C LYS A 221 2.73 -2.23 -35.66
N VAL A 222 2.96 -2.86 -34.51
CA VAL A 222 1.89 -3.26 -33.59
C VAL A 222 1.72 -2.17 -32.54
N GLY A 223 0.49 -1.73 -32.35
CA GLY A 223 0.09 -0.84 -31.27
C GLY A 223 -0.89 -1.56 -30.35
N ILE A 224 -0.97 -1.13 -29.10
CA ILE A 224 -1.93 -1.65 -28.13
C ILE A 224 -2.71 -0.47 -27.55
N ILE A 225 -4.03 -0.61 -27.47
CA ILE A 225 -4.88 0.26 -26.68
C ILE A 225 -5.54 -0.59 -25.61
N ARG A 226 -5.43 -0.15 -24.35
CA ARG A 226 -6.10 -0.79 -23.21
C ARG A 226 -7.15 0.15 -22.66
N ILE A 227 -8.34 -0.37 -22.38
CA ILE A 227 -9.48 0.39 -21.87
C ILE A 227 -9.95 -0.28 -20.59
N ASP A 228 -9.93 0.48 -19.50
CA ASP A 228 -10.59 0.13 -18.26
C ASP A 228 -12.11 0.13 -18.47
N ALA A 229 -12.72 -1.06 -18.46
CA ALA A 229 -14.14 -1.20 -18.75
C ALA A 229 -15.04 -0.74 -17.59
N VAL A 230 -14.47 -0.50 -16.40
CA VAL A 230 -15.20 0.04 -15.24
C VAL A 230 -15.24 1.56 -15.30
N ARG A 231 -14.11 2.21 -15.60
CA ARG A 231 -13.97 3.68 -15.61
C ARG A 231 -14.14 4.32 -16.99
N LYS A 232 -14.28 3.52 -18.05
CA LYS A 232 -14.31 3.98 -19.45
C LYS A 232 -13.07 4.79 -19.84
N LYS A 233 -11.91 4.40 -19.33
CA LYS A 233 -10.65 5.16 -19.47
C LYS A 233 -9.59 4.36 -20.23
N ILE A 234 -8.92 5.01 -21.18
CA ILE A 234 -7.71 4.44 -21.81
C ILE A 234 -6.55 4.49 -20.81
N LEU A 235 -5.87 3.36 -20.64
CA LEU A 235 -4.70 3.20 -19.77
C LEU A 235 -3.40 3.67 -20.43
#